data_AF-A0A5A8D6S4-F1
#
_entry.id   AF-A0A5A8D6S4-F1
#
_cell.length_a   1.000
_cell.length_b   1.000
_cell.length_c   1.000
_cell.angle_alpha   90.00
_cell.angle_beta   90.00
_cell.angle_gamma   90.00
#
_symmetry.space_group_name_H-M   'P 1'
#
loop_
_entity.id
_entity.type
_entity.pdbx_description
1 polymer ?
#
loop_
_entity_poly.entity_id
_entity_poly.type
_entity_poly.pdbx_seq_one_letter_code
_entity_poly.pdbx_strand_id
1 'polypeptide(L)'
;MDPSMRIEKRSSSSARRRSGEYIAPGFSTAADLETDLATPEAPLARRSSLMQLLATAMVAADTVLYGPFSVALSLFEAFYSGVQACLLPLARAAPRSLLGVDVFTANTVTFGRVFLVIPVALALSFGQEPLLPEGVTAPLLPAGFNRLPGVFVAAVLILWHDFLDHLDGIVALAQRQTGAAAGDDPLFGGFIDAFIDKVFFALAVWSTLLCCDFPSLRSAVAALLRGGSPRAATDAASLGSSLSLECCVLGACAMLVAYEIAIATVRVNDYFTEKLAPPAEGGRRRKLRAAMEGKLKQKLTSIGLAFLALATPHLESGFLVSGAGWIAVALLVLATYLAHKSLALKLAAYPGWEGFLPMGSTRPM
;
A
#
# COMPACT_ATOMS: atom_id res chain seq x y z
N MET A 1 -22.61 -32.89 64.62
CA MET A 1 -23.69 -31.99 64.19
C MET A 1 -23.67 -31.98 62.67
N ASP A 2 -24.63 -32.68 62.08
CA ASP A 2 -24.90 -32.86 60.64
C ASP A 2 -25.82 -31.69 60.16
N PRO A 3 -26.27 -31.53 58.88
CA PRO A 3 -25.90 -32.15 57.60
C PRO A 3 -25.88 -31.18 56.38
N SER A 4 -25.61 -31.77 55.21
CA SER A 4 -26.10 -31.45 53.84
C SER A 4 -24.98 -31.03 52.86
N MET A 5 -24.87 -31.54 51.64
CA MET A 5 -25.70 -32.48 50.90
C MET A 5 -24.84 -33.14 49.81
N ARG A 6 -25.01 -34.45 49.67
CA ARG A 6 -24.42 -35.34 48.68
C ARG A 6 -25.54 -35.73 47.72
N ILE A 7 -25.46 -35.36 46.45
CA ILE A 7 -26.39 -35.79 45.38
C ILE A 7 -25.59 -35.70 44.06
N GLU A 8 -25.63 -36.58 43.06
CA GLU A 8 -26.01 -37.97 42.88
C GLU A 8 -25.62 -38.28 41.41
N LYS A 9 -25.14 -39.49 41.12
CA LYS A 9 -24.90 -39.95 39.76
C LYS A 9 -26.23 -40.13 39.03
N ARG A 10 -26.36 -39.59 37.82
CA ARG A 10 -27.18 -40.20 36.76
C ARG A 10 -26.40 -40.27 35.45
N SER A 11 -26.04 -41.49 35.09
CA SER A 11 -25.68 -41.93 33.75
C SER A 11 -26.93 -42.09 32.90
N SER A 12 -26.95 -41.53 31.70
CA SER A 12 -27.70 -42.06 30.54
C SER A 12 -27.11 -41.44 29.28
N SER A 13 -26.14 -42.09 28.63
CA SER A 13 -26.38 -42.98 27.48
C SER A 13 -27.09 -42.29 26.32
N SER A 14 -26.33 -41.82 25.33
CA SER A 14 -26.71 -41.89 23.91
C SER A 14 -25.54 -41.47 23.01
N ALA A 15 -24.55 -42.35 22.90
CA ALA A 15 -23.71 -42.38 21.71
C ALA A 15 -24.58 -42.83 20.53
N ARG A 16 -24.78 -41.96 19.53
CA ARG A 16 -25.27 -42.37 18.22
C ARG A 16 -24.46 -41.65 17.14
N ARG A 17 -23.49 -42.37 16.59
CA ARG A 17 -22.99 -42.13 15.23
C ARG A 17 -24.19 -42.16 14.27
N ARG A 18 -24.39 -41.10 13.48
CA ARG A 18 -24.93 -41.19 12.12
C ARG A 18 -24.23 -40.15 11.24
N SER A 19 -23.53 -40.67 10.24
CA SER A 19 -23.25 -40.06 8.96
C SER A 19 -24.50 -39.35 8.40
N GLY A 20 -24.33 -38.14 7.88
CA GLY A 20 -25.39 -37.41 7.16
C GLY A 20 -24.95 -36.01 6.74
N GLU A 21 -24.64 -35.88 5.45
CA GLU A 21 -24.74 -34.67 4.59
C GLU A 21 -23.99 -33.39 4.98
N TYR A 22 -22.93 -33.14 4.22
CA TYR A 22 -22.40 -31.81 3.96
C TYR A 22 -23.43 -31.07 3.08
N ILE A 23 -24.19 -30.13 3.65
CA ILE A 23 -25.03 -29.23 2.86
C ILE A 23 -24.11 -28.19 2.23
N ALA A 24 -23.85 -28.33 0.93
CA ALA A 24 -23.18 -27.30 0.14
C ALA A 24 -24.02 -26.01 0.19
N PRO A 25 -23.41 -24.82 0.37
CA PRO A 25 -24.14 -23.57 0.19
C PRO A 25 -24.60 -23.50 -1.27
N GLY A 26 -25.91 -23.42 -1.47
CA GLY A 26 -26.53 -23.36 -2.78
C GLY A 26 -25.99 -22.16 -3.57
N PHE A 27 -25.40 -22.43 -4.74
CA PHE A 27 -25.19 -21.42 -5.75
C PHE A 27 -26.57 -21.04 -6.31
N SER A 28 -26.97 -19.78 -6.16
CA SER A 28 -28.14 -19.29 -6.91
C SER A 28 -27.80 -19.31 -8.39
N THR A 29 -28.74 -19.77 -9.21
CA THR A 29 -28.55 -19.80 -10.65
C THR A 29 -28.88 -18.44 -11.24
N ALA A 30 -28.39 -18.14 -12.45
CA ALA A 30 -28.64 -16.87 -13.14
C ALA A 30 -30.14 -16.55 -13.33
N ALA A 31 -31.02 -17.55 -13.25
CA ALA A 31 -32.47 -17.40 -13.30
C ALA A 31 -33.07 -16.76 -12.02
N ASP A 32 -32.42 -16.91 -10.87
CA ASP A 32 -32.88 -16.33 -9.60
C ASP A 32 -32.59 -14.82 -9.52
N LEU A 33 -31.74 -14.29 -10.40
CA LEU A 33 -31.36 -12.87 -10.44
C LEU A 33 -32.34 -11.99 -11.23
N GLU A 34 -33.20 -12.57 -12.08
CA GLU A 34 -34.11 -11.81 -12.94
C GLU A 34 -35.45 -11.47 -12.26
N THR A 35 -35.86 -12.21 -11.22
CA THR A 35 -37.16 -12.03 -10.55
C THR A 35 -37.18 -10.95 -9.46
N ASP A 36 -36.03 -10.46 -9.00
CA ASP A 36 -35.91 -9.44 -7.93
C ASP A 36 -35.94 -7.98 -8.43
N LEU A 37 -36.26 -7.76 -9.71
CA LEU A 37 -36.18 -6.46 -10.39
C LEU A 37 -37.32 -5.46 -10.07
N ALA A 38 -38.21 -5.75 -9.11
CA ALA A 38 -39.46 -4.99 -8.95
C ALA A 38 -39.78 -4.47 -7.53
N THR A 39 -38.82 -4.29 -6.62
CA THR A 39 -39.11 -3.65 -5.31
C THR A 39 -38.12 -2.55 -4.89
N PRO A 40 -38.58 -1.49 -4.20
CA PRO A 40 -37.76 -0.32 -3.82
C PRO A 40 -36.72 -0.58 -2.72
N GLU A 41 -36.67 -1.78 -2.13
CA GLU A 41 -35.70 -2.15 -1.08
C GLU A 41 -34.37 -2.72 -1.60
N ALA A 42 -34.28 -2.98 -2.92
CA ALA A 42 -33.09 -3.50 -3.60
C ALA A 42 -31.77 -2.72 -3.38
N PRO A 43 -31.73 -1.38 -3.18
CA PRO A 43 -30.45 -0.65 -3.06
C PRO A 43 -29.67 -0.96 -1.78
N LEU A 44 -30.38 -1.24 -0.67
CA LEU A 44 -29.77 -1.53 0.63
C LEU A 44 -29.26 -2.98 0.71
N ALA A 45 -30.06 -3.94 0.22
CA ALA A 45 -29.66 -5.34 0.12
C ALA A 45 -28.47 -5.56 -0.83
N ARG A 46 -28.41 -4.80 -1.93
CA ARG A 46 -27.28 -4.83 -2.90
C ARG A 46 -25.99 -4.24 -2.32
N ARG A 47 -26.07 -3.25 -1.42
CA ARG A 47 -24.91 -2.73 -0.69
C ARG A 47 -24.38 -3.75 0.31
N SER A 48 -25.26 -4.46 1.04
CA SER A 48 -24.83 -5.51 1.97
C SER A 48 -24.19 -6.71 1.28
N SER A 49 -24.71 -7.13 0.12
CA SER A 49 -24.15 -8.27 -0.62
C SER A 49 -22.79 -7.96 -1.25
N LEU A 50 -22.61 -6.76 -1.81
CA LEU A 50 -21.33 -6.32 -2.36
C LEU A 50 -20.26 -6.16 -1.26
N MET A 51 -20.65 -5.62 -0.09
CA MET A 51 -19.75 -5.53 1.07
C MET A 51 -19.38 -6.90 1.63
N GLN A 52 -20.31 -7.87 1.65
CA GLN A 52 -20.01 -9.25 2.03
C GLN A 52 -19.11 -9.95 1.02
N LEU A 53 -19.31 -9.72 -0.28
CA LEU A 53 -18.46 -10.27 -1.33
C LEU A 53 -17.04 -9.70 -1.24
N LEU A 54 -16.90 -8.39 -1.03
CA LEU A 54 -15.62 -7.73 -0.78
C LEU A 54 -14.96 -8.28 0.48
N ALA A 55 -15.70 -8.42 1.59
CA ALA A 55 -15.17 -8.98 2.82
C ALA A 55 -14.69 -10.42 2.64
N THR A 56 -15.45 -11.26 1.93
CA THR A 56 -15.08 -12.65 1.65
C THR A 56 -13.86 -12.72 0.74
N ALA A 57 -13.79 -11.87 -0.29
CA ALA A 57 -12.64 -11.76 -1.17
C ALA A 57 -11.39 -11.27 -0.41
N MET A 58 -11.55 -10.32 0.51
CA MET A 58 -10.47 -9.79 1.36
C MET A 58 -9.96 -10.84 2.35
N VAL A 59 -10.85 -11.66 2.94
CA VAL A 59 -10.46 -12.76 3.82
C VAL A 59 -9.74 -13.86 3.02
N ALA A 60 -10.28 -14.25 1.86
CA ALA A 60 -9.64 -15.22 0.98
C ALA A 60 -8.26 -14.73 0.50
N ALA A 61 -8.14 -13.43 0.21
CA ALA A 61 -6.86 -12.80 -0.10
C ALA A 61 -5.88 -12.88 1.07
N ASP A 62 -6.32 -12.66 2.33
CA ASP A 62 -5.44 -12.80 3.50
C ASP A 62 -4.94 -14.26 3.61
N THR A 63 -5.81 -15.26 3.47
CA THR A 63 -5.42 -16.68 3.59
C THR A 63 -4.46 -17.12 2.48
N VAL A 64 -4.71 -16.69 1.24
CA VAL A 64 -3.90 -17.08 0.08
C VAL A 64 -2.57 -16.33 0.06
N LEU A 65 -2.55 -15.06 0.46
CA LEU A 65 -1.39 -14.20 0.29
C LEU A 65 -0.47 -14.16 1.50
N TYR A 66 -0.95 -14.48 2.72
CA TYR A 66 -0.12 -14.43 3.94
C TYR A 66 1.15 -15.30 3.85
N GLY A 67 1.01 -16.53 3.35
CA GLY A 67 2.14 -17.45 3.15
C GLY A 67 3.21 -16.87 2.21
N PRO A 68 2.87 -16.56 0.94
CA PRO A 68 3.78 -15.90 0.00
C PRO A 68 4.38 -14.60 0.53
N PHE A 69 3.60 -13.77 1.23
CA PHE A 69 4.10 -12.51 1.80
C PHE A 69 5.13 -12.72 2.90
N SER A 70 4.91 -13.67 3.80
CA SER A 70 5.87 -13.97 4.86
C SER A 70 7.23 -14.44 4.29
N VAL A 71 7.20 -15.23 3.23
CA VAL A 71 8.40 -15.70 2.53
C VAL A 71 9.10 -14.55 1.80
N ALA A 72 8.36 -13.75 1.05
CA ALA A 72 8.91 -12.59 0.33
C ALA A 72 9.56 -11.59 1.29
N LEU A 73 8.92 -11.34 2.44
CA LEU A 73 9.46 -10.46 3.47
C LEU A 73 10.73 -11.04 4.10
N SER A 74 10.78 -12.35 4.38
CA SER A 74 11.96 -13.01 4.93
C SER A 74 13.16 -12.95 3.99
N LEU A 75 12.93 -13.16 2.68
CA LEU A 75 13.96 -13.02 1.66
C LEU A 75 14.45 -11.57 1.57
N PHE A 76 13.53 -10.61 1.68
CA PHE A 76 13.87 -9.19 1.69
C PHE A 76 14.70 -8.80 2.92
N GLU A 77 14.33 -9.28 4.11
CA GLU A 77 15.10 -9.05 5.34
C GLU A 77 16.50 -9.67 5.25
N ALA A 78 16.63 -10.85 4.62
CA ALA A 78 17.92 -11.47 4.36
C ALA A 78 18.79 -10.66 3.40
N PHE A 79 18.23 -10.18 2.28
CA PHE A 79 18.92 -9.27 1.35
C PHE A 79 19.37 -8.00 2.08
N TYR A 80 18.48 -7.41 2.88
CA TYR A 80 18.75 -6.19 3.61
C TYR A 80 19.84 -6.36 4.66
N SER A 81 19.89 -7.49 5.36
CA SER A 81 20.98 -7.83 6.27
C SER A 81 22.35 -7.79 5.55
N GLY A 82 22.40 -8.29 4.31
CA GLY A 82 23.59 -8.20 3.46
C GLY A 82 23.96 -6.74 3.12
N VAL A 83 22.99 -5.94 2.67
CA VAL A 83 23.18 -4.51 2.37
C VAL A 83 23.68 -3.76 3.59
N GLN A 84 23.05 -3.96 4.75
CA GLN A 84 23.44 -3.34 6.00
C GLN A 84 24.87 -3.72 6.41
N ALA A 85 25.26 -4.99 6.26
CA ALA A 85 26.63 -5.44 6.54
C ALA A 85 27.67 -4.72 5.67
N CYS A 86 27.35 -4.47 4.40
CA CYS A 86 28.23 -3.76 3.46
C CYS A 86 28.31 -2.25 3.72
N LEU A 87 27.18 -1.60 4.06
CA LEU A 87 27.11 -0.14 4.18
C LEU A 87 27.42 0.38 5.58
N LEU A 88 27.26 -0.43 6.62
CA LEU A 88 27.52 0.00 8.00
C LEU A 88 28.95 0.51 8.24
N PRO A 89 30.03 -0.11 7.69
CA PRO A 89 31.37 0.44 7.78
C PRO A 89 31.50 1.83 7.14
N LEU A 90 30.87 2.04 5.99
CA LEU A 90 30.86 3.34 5.30
C LEU A 90 30.11 4.39 6.11
N ALA A 91 28.94 4.04 6.66
CA ALA A 91 28.14 4.93 7.49
C ALA A 91 28.88 5.34 8.79
N ARG A 92 29.72 4.46 9.35
CA ARG A 92 30.57 4.77 10.51
C ARG A 92 31.75 5.69 10.15
N ALA A 93 32.29 5.57 8.94
CA ALA A 93 33.41 6.38 8.48
C ALA A 93 32.98 7.78 8.02
N ALA A 94 31.72 7.96 7.63
CA ALA A 94 31.20 9.23 7.17
C ALA A 94 31.17 10.28 8.30
N PRO A 95 31.70 11.50 8.08
CA PRO A 95 31.69 12.54 9.09
C PRO A 95 30.26 13.05 9.31
N ARG A 96 29.79 13.00 10.56
CA ARG A 96 28.47 13.55 10.92
C ARG A 96 28.38 15.03 10.60
N SER A 97 29.42 15.79 10.97
CA SER A 97 29.45 17.24 10.86
C SER A 97 30.64 17.69 10.01
N LEU A 98 30.40 18.64 9.12
CA LEU A 98 31.44 19.32 8.35
C LEU A 98 31.33 20.82 8.67
N LEU A 99 32.46 21.43 9.04
CA LEU A 99 32.53 22.86 9.36
C LEU A 99 31.50 23.32 10.42
N GLY A 100 31.20 22.47 11.40
CA GLY A 100 30.24 22.77 12.46
C GLY A 100 28.77 22.60 12.07
N VAL A 101 28.48 22.13 10.85
CA VAL A 101 27.13 21.82 10.38
C VAL A 101 26.94 20.31 10.31
N ASP A 102 25.84 19.80 10.87
CA ASP A 102 25.45 18.39 10.78
C ASP A 102 25.00 18.07 9.34
N VAL A 103 25.86 17.42 8.58
CA VAL A 103 25.66 17.11 7.15
C VAL A 103 25.24 15.67 6.89
N PHE A 104 25.63 14.74 7.76
CA PHE A 104 25.35 13.31 7.58
C PHE A 104 24.74 12.75 8.85
N THR A 105 23.44 12.97 9.01
CA THR A 105 22.62 12.42 10.09
C THR A 105 21.50 11.56 9.52
N ALA A 106 20.94 10.66 10.32
CA ALA A 106 19.77 9.88 9.91
C ALA A 106 18.65 10.81 9.39
N ASN A 107 18.32 11.86 10.15
CA ASN A 107 17.31 12.84 9.75
C ASN A 107 17.65 13.55 8.43
N THR A 108 18.93 13.90 8.20
CA THR A 108 19.34 14.53 6.93
C THR A 108 19.11 13.59 5.76
N VAL A 109 19.45 12.29 5.92
CA VAL A 109 19.16 11.27 4.90
C VAL A 109 17.65 11.19 4.68
N THR A 110 16.85 11.06 5.75
CA THR A 110 15.38 11.01 5.71
C THR A 110 14.78 12.20 4.94
N PHE A 111 15.13 13.45 5.30
CA PHE A 111 14.66 14.63 4.59
C PHE A 111 15.11 14.68 3.12
N GLY A 112 16.35 14.24 2.87
CA GLY A 112 16.89 14.10 1.51
C GLY A 112 16.04 13.19 0.62
N ARG A 113 15.44 12.12 1.19
CA ARG A 113 14.59 11.18 0.45
C ARG A 113 13.36 11.86 -0.16
N VAL A 114 12.71 12.80 0.55
CA VAL A 114 11.53 13.52 0.00
C VAL A 114 11.89 14.25 -1.27
N PHE A 115 13.07 14.87 -1.31
CA PHE A 115 13.49 15.65 -2.47
C PHE A 115 13.71 14.79 -3.73
N LEU A 116 13.82 13.45 -3.61
CA LEU A 116 13.81 12.55 -4.77
C LEU A 116 12.53 12.64 -5.59
N VAL A 117 11.43 13.15 -5.03
CA VAL A 117 10.20 13.34 -5.80
C VAL A 117 10.38 14.36 -6.93
N ILE A 118 11.29 15.32 -6.77
CA ILE A 118 11.58 16.33 -7.79
C ILE A 118 12.21 15.66 -9.03
N PRO A 119 13.35 14.95 -8.96
CA PRO A 119 13.90 14.27 -10.12
C PRO A 119 12.99 13.16 -10.64
N VAL A 120 12.15 12.51 -9.80
CA VAL A 120 11.08 11.61 -10.29
C VAL A 120 10.10 12.37 -11.19
N ALA A 121 9.55 13.49 -10.73
CA ALA A 121 8.61 14.29 -11.50
C ALA A 121 9.25 14.85 -12.78
N LEU A 122 10.51 15.31 -12.71
CA LEU A 122 11.27 15.77 -13.88
C LEU A 122 11.49 14.62 -14.87
N ALA A 123 11.86 13.43 -14.41
CA ALA A 123 12.07 12.27 -15.26
C ALA A 123 10.76 11.80 -15.92
N LEU A 124 9.62 11.89 -15.22
CA LEU A 124 8.30 11.60 -15.79
C LEU A 124 7.83 12.67 -16.79
N SER A 125 8.21 13.93 -16.57
CA SER A 125 7.76 15.07 -17.40
C SER A 125 8.62 15.26 -18.66
N PHE A 126 9.94 15.30 -18.51
CA PHE A 126 10.90 15.55 -19.61
C PHE A 126 11.36 14.27 -20.30
N GLY A 127 11.14 13.12 -19.68
CA GLY A 127 11.57 11.82 -20.16
C GLY A 127 10.72 11.17 -21.23
N GLN A 128 9.65 11.85 -21.68
CA GLN A 128 8.68 11.28 -22.61
C GLN A 128 9.07 11.47 -24.08
N GLU A 129 10.21 12.10 -24.36
CA GLU A 129 10.76 12.26 -25.69
C GLU A 129 11.21 10.91 -26.27
N PRO A 130 10.94 10.63 -27.56
CA PRO A 130 11.40 9.40 -28.19
C PRO A 130 12.94 9.38 -28.32
N LEU A 131 13.55 8.33 -27.78
CA LEU A 131 14.97 7.96 -27.84
C LEU A 131 15.47 7.70 -29.27
N LEU A 132 14.55 7.50 -30.24
CA LEU A 132 14.86 7.26 -31.64
C LEU A 132 14.13 8.27 -32.53
N PRO A 133 14.78 8.78 -33.60
CA PRO A 133 14.10 9.60 -34.61
C PRO A 133 12.88 8.89 -35.18
N GLU A 134 11.85 9.66 -35.55
CA GLU A 134 10.67 9.12 -36.25
C GLU A 134 11.12 8.25 -37.45
N GLY A 135 10.70 6.98 -37.46
CA GLY A 135 11.01 6.04 -38.54
C GLY A 135 12.08 4.98 -38.24
N VAL A 136 12.76 5.01 -37.08
CA VAL A 136 13.70 3.96 -36.68
C VAL A 136 13.04 3.03 -35.65
N THR A 137 12.60 1.85 -36.07
CA THR A 137 12.15 0.78 -35.16
C THR A 137 13.36 -0.05 -34.75
N ALA A 138 13.73 -0.05 -33.46
CA ALA A 138 14.68 -1.02 -32.94
C ALA A 138 14.01 -2.42 -32.99
N PRO A 139 14.52 -3.38 -33.80
CA PRO A 139 13.83 -4.65 -34.06
C PRO A 139 13.72 -5.59 -32.83
N LEU A 140 14.33 -5.21 -31.70
CA LEU A 140 14.35 -5.98 -30.45
C LEU A 140 13.56 -5.30 -29.31
N LEU A 141 13.04 -4.09 -29.51
CA LEU A 141 12.26 -3.37 -28.50
C LEU A 141 10.80 -3.25 -28.96
N PRO A 142 9.82 -3.74 -28.18
CA PRO A 142 8.41 -3.63 -28.53
C PRO A 142 8.00 -2.17 -28.77
N ALA A 143 7.09 -1.94 -29.72
CA ALA A 143 6.52 -0.62 -29.97
C ALA A 143 5.99 -0.02 -28.64
N GLY A 144 6.54 1.12 -28.23
CA GLY A 144 6.32 1.75 -26.92
C GLY A 144 7.59 1.95 -26.09
N PHE A 145 8.63 1.13 -26.30
CA PHE A 145 9.92 1.26 -25.58
C PHE A 145 10.83 2.37 -26.10
N ASN A 146 10.44 3.10 -27.15
CA ASN A 146 11.22 4.20 -27.68
C ASN A 146 11.22 5.43 -26.75
N ARG A 147 10.51 5.46 -25.60
CA ARG A 147 10.49 6.58 -24.63
C ARG A 147 11.12 6.22 -23.27
N LEU A 148 12.04 5.25 -23.30
CA LEU A 148 12.60 4.55 -22.15
C LEU A 148 13.34 5.37 -21.07
N PRO A 149 14.09 6.46 -21.35
CA PRO A 149 15.11 6.89 -20.40
C PRO A 149 14.47 7.51 -19.15
N GLY A 150 13.47 8.39 -19.27
CA GLY A 150 12.96 9.07 -18.08
C GLY A 150 11.93 8.27 -17.29
N VAL A 151 11.05 7.48 -17.93
CA VAL A 151 10.12 6.61 -17.17
C VAL A 151 10.86 5.49 -16.43
N PHE A 152 11.93 4.96 -17.02
CA PHE A 152 12.81 4.00 -16.33
C PHE A 152 13.58 4.66 -15.20
N VAL A 153 14.16 5.85 -15.43
CA VAL A 153 14.82 6.62 -14.36
C VAL A 153 13.85 6.93 -13.23
N ALA A 154 12.61 7.34 -13.53
CA ALA A 154 11.59 7.57 -12.51
C ALA A 154 11.29 6.30 -11.71
N ALA A 155 11.09 5.16 -12.37
CA ALA A 155 10.88 3.88 -11.72
C ALA A 155 12.07 3.49 -10.80
N VAL A 156 13.29 3.65 -11.29
CA VAL A 156 14.52 3.40 -10.51
C VAL A 156 14.62 4.36 -9.33
N LEU A 157 14.33 5.65 -9.50
CA LEU A 157 14.36 6.64 -8.43
C LEU A 157 13.31 6.37 -7.34
N ILE A 158 12.11 5.89 -7.72
CA ILE A 158 11.07 5.46 -6.78
C ILE A 158 11.56 4.25 -5.96
N LEU A 159 12.18 3.26 -6.61
CA LEU A 159 12.77 2.12 -5.90
C LEU A 159 14.01 2.54 -5.08
N TRP A 160 14.76 3.53 -5.56
CA TRP A 160 15.93 4.07 -4.87
C TRP A 160 15.54 4.82 -3.59
N HIS A 161 14.41 5.53 -3.58
CA HIS A 161 13.84 6.08 -2.34
C HIS A 161 13.67 4.98 -1.29
N ASP A 162 13.12 3.83 -1.68
CA ASP A 162 12.88 2.70 -0.80
C ASP A 162 14.17 2.01 -0.32
N PHE A 163 15.27 2.17 -1.05
CA PHE A 163 16.61 1.78 -0.60
C PHE A 163 17.21 2.80 0.38
N LEU A 164 17.10 4.10 0.07
CA LEU A 164 17.53 5.16 1.00
C LEU A 164 16.72 5.13 2.30
N ASP A 165 15.51 4.60 2.24
CA ASP A 165 14.67 4.39 3.42
C ASP A 165 15.31 3.50 4.48
N HIS A 166 16.20 2.62 4.04
CA HIS A 166 16.95 1.81 4.96
C HIS A 166 18.27 2.44 5.38
N LEU A 167 18.85 3.28 4.51
CA LEU A 167 20.14 3.91 4.75
C LEU A 167 20.10 4.80 5.99
N ASP A 168 19.01 5.53 6.23
CA ASP A 168 18.90 6.36 7.44
C ASP A 168 18.89 5.51 8.73
N GLY A 169 18.30 4.31 8.70
CA GLY A 169 18.34 3.33 9.77
C GLY A 169 19.75 2.78 10.02
N ILE A 170 20.52 2.56 8.95
CA ILE A 170 21.94 2.18 9.02
C ILE A 170 22.76 3.31 9.64
N VAL A 171 22.54 4.55 9.21
CA VAL A 171 23.21 5.75 9.75
C VAL A 171 22.86 5.94 11.23
N ALA A 172 21.58 5.82 11.59
CA ALA A 172 21.14 5.90 12.98
C ALA A 172 21.79 4.82 13.85
N LEU A 173 21.93 3.59 13.34
CA LEU A 173 22.63 2.51 14.03
C LEU A 173 24.12 2.81 14.18
N ALA A 174 24.79 3.24 13.12
CA ALA A 174 26.20 3.59 13.13
C ALA A 174 26.49 4.69 14.16
N GLN A 175 25.71 5.78 14.14
CA GLN A 175 25.87 6.92 15.04
C GLN A 175 25.58 6.56 16.51
N ARG A 176 24.65 5.65 16.77
CA ARG A 176 24.43 5.11 18.12
C ARG A 176 25.63 4.30 18.62
N GLN A 177 26.25 3.51 17.74
CA GLN A 177 27.41 2.69 18.11
C GLN A 177 28.69 3.50 18.32
N THR A 178 28.85 4.62 17.60
CA THR A 178 30.01 5.51 17.75
C THR A 178 29.80 6.60 18.80
N GLY A 179 28.61 6.71 19.39
CA GLY A 179 28.25 7.79 20.31
C GLY A 179 27.93 9.13 19.63
N ALA A 180 28.05 9.21 18.29
CA ALA A 180 27.75 10.41 17.52
C ALA A 180 26.27 10.80 17.48
N ALA A 181 25.37 9.96 18.00
CA ALA A 181 23.95 10.26 18.19
C ALA A 181 23.63 10.86 19.57
N ALA A 182 24.65 11.19 20.38
CA ALA A 182 24.43 11.77 21.70
C ALA A 182 23.69 13.12 21.60
N GLY A 183 22.51 13.20 22.21
CA GLY A 183 21.66 14.40 22.19
C GLY A 183 20.56 14.38 21.13
N ASP A 184 20.57 13.44 20.19
CA ASP A 184 19.49 13.28 19.21
C ASP A 184 18.19 12.82 19.90
N ASP A 185 17.04 13.32 19.43
CA ASP A 185 15.73 12.83 19.86
C ASP A 185 15.32 11.60 19.02
N PRO A 186 15.37 10.37 19.58
CA PRO A 186 15.02 9.15 18.84
C PRO A 186 13.53 9.06 18.52
N LEU A 187 12.66 9.75 19.28
CA LEU A 187 11.23 9.78 19.02
C LEU A 187 10.93 10.65 17.79
N PHE A 188 11.58 11.81 17.70
CA PHE A 188 11.47 12.69 16.54
C PHE A 188 12.00 12.01 15.27
N GLY A 189 13.18 11.37 15.34
CA GLY A 189 13.73 10.64 14.19
C GLY A 189 12.80 9.55 13.68
N GLY A 190 12.24 8.73 14.59
CA GLY A 190 11.28 7.69 14.19
C GLY A 190 9.94 8.23 13.67
N PHE A 191 9.50 9.41 14.14
CA PHE A 191 8.33 10.09 13.61
C PHE A 191 8.58 10.62 12.20
N ILE A 192 9.68 11.37 12.00
CA ILE A 192 10.02 11.97 10.72
C ILE A 192 10.21 10.89 9.65
N ASP A 193 10.94 9.83 9.95
CA ASP A 193 11.09 8.66 9.06
C ASP A 193 9.73 8.15 8.56
N ALA A 194 8.84 7.80 9.49
CA ALA A 194 7.53 7.27 9.14
C ALA A 194 6.57 8.29 8.49
N PHE A 195 6.75 9.59 8.72
CA PHE A 195 5.92 10.65 8.15
C PHE A 195 6.37 11.03 6.74
N ILE A 196 7.68 11.13 6.54
CA ILE A 196 8.32 11.46 5.26
C ILE A 196 7.95 10.44 4.19
N ASP A 197 7.89 9.16 4.52
CA ASP A 197 7.43 8.12 3.59
C ASP A 197 6.02 8.43 3.06
N LYS A 198 5.11 8.90 3.92
CA LYS A 198 3.73 9.25 3.53
C LYS A 198 3.70 10.40 2.55
N VAL A 199 4.51 11.43 2.82
CA VAL A 199 4.64 12.60 1.97
C VAL A 199 5.23 12.21 0.62
N PHE A 200 6.33 11.47 0.60
CA PHE A 200 6.96 11.02 -0.65
C PHE A 200 5.99 10.22 -1.50
N PHE A 201 5.31 9.20 -0.96
CA PHE A 201 4.39 8.38 -1.75
C PHE A 201 3.20 9.18 -2.28
N ALA A 202 2.64 10.08 -1.47
CA ALA A 202 1.54 10.94 -1.94
C ALA A 202 1.97 11.83 -3.11
N LEU A 203 3.16 12.45 -3.02
CA LEU A 203 3.70 13.31 -4.08
C LEU A 203 4.14 12.50 -5.31
N ALA A 204 4.68 11.29 -5.14
CA ALA A 204 5.06 10.40 -6.22
C ALA A 204 3.82 9.91 -6.99
N VAL A 205 2.77 9.46 -6.29
CA VAL A 205 1.46 9.12 -6.91
C VAL A 205 0.95 10.31 -7.70
N TRP A 206 0.91 11.50 -7.08
CA TRP A 206 0.45 12.72 -7.72
C TRP A 206 1.22 13.03 -9.00
N SER A 207 2.55 12.98 -8.94
CA SER A 207 3.44 13.25 -10.09
C SER A 207 3.20 12.26 -11.23
N THR A 208 3.07 10.97 -10.92
CA THR A 208 2.78 9.93 -11.92
C THR A 208 1.41 10.14 -12.56
N LEU A 209 0.37 10.41 -11.77
CA LEU A 209 -0.98 10.67 -12.29
C LEU A 209 -1.04 11.91 -13.19
N LEU A 210 -0.29 12.97 -12.87
CA LEU A 210 -0.21 14.17 -13.73
C LEU A 210 0.47 13.90 -15.07
N CYS A 211 1.35 12.91 -15.14
CA CYS A 211 2.10 12.56 -16.35
C CYS A 211 1.48 11.40 -17.14
N CYS A 212 0.44 10.74 -16.59
CA CYS A 212 -0.33 9.69 -17.26
C CYS A 212 -1.39 10.28 -18.18
N ASP A 213 -1.57 9.66 -19.35
CA ASP A 213 -2.65 10.00 -20.26
C ASP A 213 -3.87 9.09 -20.02
N PHE A 214 -5.06 9.68 -19.98
CA PHE A 214 -6.34 8.97 -19.75
C PHE A 214 -7.33 9.24 -20.90
N PRO A 215 -7.01 8.82 -22.14
CA PRO A 215 -7.84 9.08 -23.32
C PRO A 215 -9.25 8.48 -23.22
N SER A 216 -9.39 7.28 -22.64
CA SER A 216 -10.68 6.59 -22.54
C SER A 216 -11.62 7.31 -21.57
N LEU A 217 -11.11 7.70 -20.40
CA LEU A 217 -11.85 8.48 -19.42
C LEU A 217 -12.23 9.87 -19.93
N ARG A 218 -11.31 10.58 -20.59
CA ARG A 218 -11.62 11.90 -21.18
C ARG A 218 -12.74 11.80 -22.22
N SER A 219 -12.70 10.76 -23.04
CA SER A 219 -13.74 10.50 -24.06
C SER A 219 -15.10 10.19 -23.41
N ALA A 220 -15.11 9.35 -22.37
CA ALA A 220 -16.32 9.02 -21.62
C ALA A 220 -16.93 10.24 -20.90
N VAL A 221 -16.12 11.04 -20.21
CA VAL A 221 -16.56 12.28 -19.56
C VAL A 221 -17.10 13.27 -20.58
N ALA A 222 -16.41 13.45 -21.72
CA ALA A 222 -16.88 14.33 -22.78
C ALA A 222 -18.18 13.84 -23.44
N ALA A 223 -18.43 12.53 -23.49
CA ALA A 223 -19.69 11.96 -23.97
C ALA A 223 -20.84 12.17 -22.97
N LEU A 224 -20.58 12.00 -21.67
CA LEU A 224 -21.54 12.29 -20.60
C LEU A 224 -21.94 13.76 -20.58
N LEU A 225 -20.98 14.67 -20.69
CA LEU A 225 -21.22 16.11 -20.71
C LEU A 225 -21.96 16.59 -21.98
N ARG A 226 -21.88 15.84 -23.08
CA ARG A 226 -22.52 16.18 -24.37
C ARG A 226 -23.94 15.61 -24.54
N GLY A 227 -24.47 14.88 -23.57
CA GLY A 227 -25.86 14.38 -23.62
C GLY A 227 -26.11 13.39 -24.78
N GLY A 228 -25.47 12.22 -24.71
CA GLY A 228 -25.87 10.95 -25.35
C GLY A 228 -26.39 10.97 -26.80
N SER A 229 -25.50 10.73 -27.78
CA SER A 229 -25.90 10.31 -29.14
C SER A 229 -25.89 8.78 -29.26
N PRO A 230 -26.89 8.14 -29.92
CA PRO A 230 -27.09 6.69 -29.99
C PRO A 230 -26.02 5.89 -30.77
N ARG A 231 -24.95 6.54 -31.27
CA ARG A 231 -23.78 5.85 -31.85
C ARG A 231 -22.81 5.28 -30.79
N ALA A 232 -23.03 5.56 -29.50
CA ALA A 232 -22.14 5.17 -28.40
C ALA A 232 -22.14 3.67 -28.05
N ALA A 233 -23.09 2.87 -28.56
CA ALA A 233 -23.25 1.47 -28.16
C ALA A 233 -22.23 0.50 -28.79
N THR A 234 -21.70 0.82 -29.99
CA THR A 234 -20.70 -0.02 -30.68
C THR A 234 -19.27 0.26 -30.25
N ASP A 235 -18.97 1.47 -29.77
CA ASP A 235 -17.66 1.82 -29.20
C ASP A 235 -17.50 1.30 -27.75
N ALA A 236 -18.60 0.94 -27.09
CA ALA A 236 -18.65 0.55 -25.67
C ALA A 236 -17.90 -0.76 -25.35
N ALA A 237 -17.76 -1.68 -26.31
CA ALA A 237 -17.10 -2.97 -26.08
C ALA A 237 -15.56 -2.87 -26.06
N SER A 238 -14.97 -2.04 -26.93
CA SER A 238 -13.53 -1.73 -26.89
C SER A 238 -13.21 -0.64 -25.86
N LEU A 239 -14.15 0.28 -25.56
CA LEU A 239 -14.02 1.16 -24.40
C LEU A 239 -14.03 0.38 -23.08
N GLY A 240 -14.76 -0.74 -22.99
CA GLY A 240 -14.98 -1.46 -21.73
C GLY A 240 -13.69 -1.93 -21.03
N SER A 241 -12.75 -2.52 -21.77
CA SER A 241 -11.48 -2.98 -21.21
C SER A 241 -10.51 -1.84 -20.91
N SER A 242 -10.46 -0.84 -21.77
CA SER A 242 -9.58 0.34 -21.67
C SER A 242 -10.01 1.28 -20.54
N LEU A 243 -11.32 1.58 -20.45
CA LEU A 243 -11.94 2.29 -19.34
C LEU A 243 -11.70 1.55 -18.01
N SER A 244 -11.65 0.21 -18.02
CA SER A 244 -11.44 -0.58 -16.80
C SER A 244 -10.07 -0.33 -16.16
N LEU A 245 -8.99 -0.32 -16.94
CA LEU A 245 -7.63 -0.14 -16.39
C LEU A 245 -7.41 1.30 -15.89
N GLU A 246 -7.78 2.31 -16.68
CA GLU A 246 -7.69 3.72 -16.30
C GLU A 246 -8.47 4.00 -15.00
N CYS A 247 -9.71 3.50 -14.89
CA CYS A 247 -10.51 3.64 -13.68
C CYS A 247 -9.89 2.90 -12.48
N CYS A 248 -9.35 1.70 -12.71
CA CYS A 248 -8.68 0.94 -11.65
C CYS A 248 -7.44 1.64 -11.13
N VAL A 249 -6.60 2.21 -12.01
CA VAL A 249 -5.41 2.98 -11.62
C VAL A 249 -5.81 4.20 -10.78
N LEU A 250 -6.76 5.00 -11.28
CA LEU A 250 -7.23 6.20 -10.57
C LEU A 250 -7.86 5.85 -9.22
N GLY A 251 -8.72 4.83 -9.18
CA GLY A 251 -9.35 4.37 -7.96
C GLY A 251 -8.34 3.87 -6.93
N ALA A 252 -7.38 3.03 -7.35
CA ALA A 252 -6.34 2.51 -6.48
C ALA A 252 -5.44 3.64 -5.94
N CYS A 253 -5.02 4.58 -6.79
CA CYS A 253 -4.19 5.71 -6.38
C CYS A 253 -4.93 6.65 -5.42
N ALA A 254 -6.18 7.00 -5.72
CA ALA A 254 -6.99 7.87 -4.87
C ALA A 254 -7.20 7.27 -3.46
N MET A 255 -7.54 5.98 -3.41
CA MET A 255 -7.69 5.24 -2.15
C MET A 255 -6.38 5.20 -1.37
N LEU A 256 -5.26 4.91 -2.03
CA LEU A 256 -3.96 4.85 -1.40
C LEU A 256 -3.53 6.20 -0.81
N VAL A 257 -3.73 7.30 -1.53
CA VAL A 257 -3.45 8.66 -1.04
C VAL A 257 -4.33 8.98 0.16
N ALA A 258 -5.62 8.65 0.12
CA ALA A 258 -6.52 8.85 1.26
C ALA A 258 -6.04 8.09 2.51
N TYR A 259 -5.59 6.84 2.36
CA TYR A 259 -4.99 6.10 3.47
C TYR A 259 -3.66 6.68 3.95
N GLU A 260 -2.79 7.15 3.05
CA GLU A 260 -1.53 7.76 3.45
C GLU A 260 -1.76 9.04 4.27
N ILE A 261 -2.71 9.88 3.87
CA ILE A 261 -3.11 11.07 4.62
C ILE A 261 -3.67 10.67 5.99
N ALA A 262 -4.59 9.70 6.05
CA ALA A 262 -5.17 9.24 7.31
C ALA A 262 -4.10 8.68 8.26
N ILE A 263 -3.18 7.85 7.74
CA ILE A 263 -2.07 7.29 8.52
C ILE A 263 -1.10 8.38 8.96
N ALA A 264 -0.79 9.37 8.10
CA ALA A 264 0.07 10.50 8.45
C ALA A 264 -0.52 11.32 9.60
N THR A 265 -1.83 11.60 9.58
CA THR A 265 -2.53 12.27 10.68
C THR A 265 -2.41 11.48 11.99
N VAL A 266 -2.63 10.16 11.95
CA VAL A 266 -2.43 9.30 13.13
C VAL A 266 -0.99 9.34 13.61
N ARG A 267 0.01 9.38 12.72
CA ARG A 267 1.43 9.48 13.11
C ARG A 267 1.77 10.80 13.79
N VAL A 268 1.24 11.91 13.31
CA VAL A 268 1.39 13.22 13.96
C VAL A 268 0.79 13.18 15.36
N ASN A 269 -0.41 12.61 15.50
CA ASN A 269 -1.07 12.47 16.79
C ASN A 269 -0.29 11.54 17.74
N ASP A 270 0.17 10.37 17.26
CA ASP A 270 1.00 9.44 18.03
C ASP A 270 2.26 10.14 18.56
N TYR A 271 2.93 10.93 17.71
CA TYR A 271 4.15 11.66 18.07
C TYR A 271 3.88 12.69 19.16
N PHE A 272 2.89 13.56 19.00
CA PHE A 272 2.60 14.59 20.01
C PHE A 272 2.08 13.98 21.31
N THR A 273 1.27 12.93 21.25
CA THR A 273 0.79 12.21 22.43
C THR A 273 1.96 11.65 23.24
N GLU A 274 2.90 10.94 22.58
CA GLU A 274 4.08 10.39 23.25
C GLU A 274 5.10 11.46 23.65
N LYS A 275 5.19 12.57 22.88
CA LYS A 275 6.13 13.65 23.16
C LYS A 275 5.74 14.40 24.43
N LEU A 276 4.45 14.67 24.58
CA LEU A 276 3.83 15.42 25.67
C LEU A 276 3.45 14.55 26.88
N ALA A 277 3.44 13.22 26.72
CA ALA A 277 3.19 12.30 27.82
C ALA A 277 4.23 12.50 28.96
N PRO A 278 3.81 12.38 30.23
CA PRO A 278 4.74 12.36 31.34
C PRO A 278 5.76 11.22 31.14
N PRO A 279 7.03 11.40 31.54
CA PRO A 279 8.04 10.37 31.36
C PRO A 279 7.62 9.09 32.09
N ALA A 280 7.51 7.99 31.35
CA ALA A 280 7.17 6.69 31.91
C ALA A 280 8.15 6.29 33.02
N GLU A 281 7.67 5.57 34.04
CA GLU A 281 8.52 4.97 35.07
C GLU A 281 9.58 4.07 34.40
N GLY A 282 10.85 4.44 34.51
CA GLY A 282 11.97 3.78 33.83
C GLY A 282 12.48 4.47 32.56
N GLY A 283 11.95 5.64 32.19
CA GLY A 283 12.51 6.53 31.17
C GLY A 283 12.44 6.02 29.71
N ARG A 284 11.80 4.87 29.47
CA ARG A 284 11.63 4.30 28.13
C ARG A 284 10.30 4.76 27.52
N ARG A 285 10.38 5.64 26.53
CA ARG A 285 9.23 6.03 25.68
C ARG A 285 8.85 4.94 24.69
N ARG A 286 7.58 4.87 24.29
CA ARG A 286 7.06 3.91 23.32
C ARG A 286 7.73 4.13 21.97
N LYS A 287 8.14 3.03 21.32
CA LYS A 287 8.74 3.10 19.97
C LYS A 287 7.63 3.25 18.92
N LEU A 288 7.70 4.30 18.11
CA LEU A 288 6.78 4.57 16.98
C LEU A 288 7.06 3.67 15.76
N ARG A 289 7.40 2.39 15.94
CA ARG A 289 7.73 1.49 14.84
C ARG A 289 6.48 1.14 14.02
N ALA A 290 6.67 0.94 12.72
CA ALA A 290 5.64 0.36 11.87
C ALA A 290 5.44 -1.13 12.21
N ALA A 291 4.17 -1.55 12.25
CA ALA A 291 3.81 -2.96 12.27
C ALA A 291 4.25 -3.64 10.95
N MET A 292 4.32 -4.98 10.95
CA MET A 292 4.79 -5.76 9.80
C MET A 292 4.00 -5.42 8.52
N GLU A 293 2.69 -5.24 8.64
CA GLU A 293 1.79 -4.86 7.56
C GLU A 293 2.18 -3.52 6.94
N GLY A 294 2.63 -2.57 7.77
CA GLY A 294 3.04 -1.23 7.31
C GLY A 294 4.31 -1.28 6.45
N LYS A 295 5.28 -2.13 6.80
CA LYS A 295 6.51 -2.31 6.02
C LYS A 295 6.22 -2.94 4.66
N LEU A 296 5.44 -4.02 4.65
CA LEU A 296 5.09 -4.70 3.41
C LEU A 296 4.28 -3.78 2.48
N LYS A 297 3.32 -3.03 3.04
CA LYS A 297 2.54 -2.02 2.34
C LYS A 297 3.43 -1.01 1.61
N GLN A 298 4.47 -0.53 2.27
CA GLN A 298 5.42 0.42 1.71
C GLN A 298 6.16 -0.15 0.50
N LYS A 299 6.68 -1.38 0.60
CA LYS A 299 7.34 -2.05 -0.53
C LYS A 299 6.42 -2.25 -1.73
N LEU A 300 5.20 -2.73 -1.48
CA LEU A 300 4.20 -2.91 -2.54
C LEU A 300 3.80 -1.58 -3.19
N THR A 301 3.74 -0.50 -2.41
CA THR A 301 3.50 0.85 -2.92
C THR A 301 4.64 1.30 -3.84
N SER A 302 5.89 1.17 -3.41
CA SER A 302 7.07 1.53 -4.21
C SER A 302 7.14 0.75 -5.52
N ILE A 303 6.97 -0.58 -5.46
CA ILE A 303 7.03 -1.44 -6.64
C ILE A 303 5.85 -1.15 -7.57
N GLY A 304 4.63 -1.02 -7.02
CA GLY A 304 3.43 -0.67 -7.79
C GLY A 304 3.58 0.68 -8.50
N LEU A 305 4.14 1.69 -7.83
CA LEU A 305 4.43 2.99 -8.43
C LEU A 305 5.52 2.93 -9.49
N ALA A 306 6.55 2.10 -9.32
CA ALA A 306 7.58 1.90 -10.33
C ALA A 306 6.98 1.27 -11.60
N PHE A 307 6.13 0.25 -11.47
CA PHE A 307 5.40 -0.32 -12.61
C PHE A 307 4.43 0.69 -13.24
N LEU A 308 3.78 1.53 -12.43
CA LEU A 308 2.90 2.58 -12.96
C LEU A 308 3.70 3.63 -13.74
N ALA A 309 4.88 4.02 -13.25
CA ALA A 309 5.80 4.90 -13.96
C ALA A 309 6.24 4.28 -15.30
N LEU A 310 6.56 2.98 -15.33
CA LEU A 310 6.87 2.26 -16.58
C LEU A 310 5.67 2.16 -17.53
N ALA A 311 4.44 2.18 -17.01
CA ALA A 311 3.23 2.21 -17.81
C ALA A 311 2.87 3.62 -18.33
N THR A 312 3.58 4.66 -17.86
CA THR A 312 3.37 6.07 -18.25
C THR A 312 4.10 6.37 -19.57
N PRO A 313 3.56 7.23 -20.47
CA PRO A 313 2.28 7.94 -20.36
C PRO A 313 1.06 7.14 -20.81
N HIS A 314 1.26 6.04 -21.54
CA HIS A 314 0.17 5.36 -22.25
C HIS A 314 -0.16 4.01 -21.62
N LEU A 315 -1.16 3.97 -20.74
CA LEU A 315 -1.60 2.73 -20.07
C LEU A 315 -2.06 1.62 -21.04
N GLU A 316 -2.30 1.97 -22.31
CA GLU A 316 -2.89 1.09 -23.34
C GLU A 316 -1.92 0.76 -24.50
N SER A 317 -0.70 1.30 -24.54
CA SER A 317 0.20 1.11 -25.69
C SER A 317 0.99 -0.20 -25.62
N GLY A 318 0.41 -1.30 -26.10
CA GLY A 318 1.10 -2.58 -26.27
C GLY A 318 1.12 -3.47 -25.02
N PHE A 319 1.34 -4.77 -25.24
CA PHE A 319 1.17 -5.81 -24.22
C PHE A 319 2.02 -5.60 -22.96
N LEU A 320 3.28 -5.16 -23.10
CA LEU A 320 4.17 -4.96 -21.95
C LEU A 320 3.79 -3.74 -21.11
N VAL A 321 3.33 -2.65 -21.73
CA VAL A 321 2.96 -1.42 -21.03
C VAL A 321 1.62 -1.60 -20.30
N SER A 322 0.65 -2.23 -20.97
CA SER A 322 -0.61 -2.63 -20.34
C SER A 322 -0.40 -3.67 -19.24
N GLY A 323 0.52 -4.63 -19.44
CA GLY A 323 0.92 -5.59 -18.41
C GLY A 323 1.53 -4.92 -17.18
N ALA A 324 2.43 -3.95 -17.37
CA ALA A 324 2.97 -3.14 -16.27
C ALA A 324 1.87 -2.37 -15.54
N GLY A 325 0.90 -1.80 -16.26
CA GLY A 325 -0.28 -1.13 -15.68
C GLY A 325 -1.12 -2.07 -14.80
N TRP A 326 -1.42 -3.28 -15.26
CA TRP A 326 -2.17 -4.27 -14.47
C TRP A 326 -1.39 -4.77 -13.25
N ILE A 327 -0.08 -4.99 -13.39
CA ILE A 327 0.79 -5.31 -12.25
C ILE A 327 0.77 -4.16 -11.24
N ALA A 328 0.86 -2.90 -11.69
CA ALA A 328 0.76 -1.74 -10.83
C ALA A 328 -0.57 -1.72 -10.06
N VAL A 329 -1.70 -1.89 -10.75
CA VAL A 329 -3.03 -1.96 -10.10
C VAL A 329 -3.08 -3.05 -9.05
N ALA A 330 -2.65 -4.27 -9.37
CA ALA A 330 -2.67 -5.38 -8.43
C ALA A 330 -1.87 -5.08 -7.15
N LEU A 331 -0.66 -4.52 -7.31
CA LEU A 331 0.20 -4.16 -6.19
C LEU A 331 -0.35 -2.97 -5.37
N LEU A 332 -0.92 -1.96 -6.02
CA LEU A 332 -1.48 -0.78 -5.33
C LEU A 332 -2.80 -1.09 -4.61
N VAL A 333 -3.65 -1.95 -5.17
CA VAL A 333 -4.87 -2.44 -4.50
C VAL A 333 -4.50 -3.25 -3.26
N LEU A 334 -3.51 -4.13 -3.38
CA LEU A 334 -3.00 -4.90 -2.26
C LEU A 334 -2.36 -4.00 -1.19
N ALA A 335 -1.59 -2.99 -1.60
CA ALA A 335 -1.04 -1.99 -0.68
C ALA A 335 -2.15 -1.22 0.04
N THR A 336 -3.25 -0.91 -0.64
CA THR A 336 -4.45 -0.28 -0.07
C THR A 336 -5.10 -1.17 0.99
N TYR A 337 -5.24 -2.47 0.70
CA TYR A 337 -5.73 -3.46 1.67
C TYR A 337 -4.86 -3.50 2.95
N LEU A 338 -3.53 -3.56 2.80
CA LEU A 338 -2.62 -3.53 3.95
C LEU A 338 -2.63 -2.19 4.68
N ALA A 339 -2.84 -1.08 3.97
CA ALA A 339 -2.98 0.24 4.57
C ALA A 339 -4.19 0.30 5.48
N HIS A 340 -5.33 -0.26 5.03
CA HIS A 340 -6.54 -0.37 5.82
C HIS A 340 -6.31 -1.20 7.09
N LYS A 341 -5.71 -2.40 6.95
CA LYS A 341 -5.38 -3.28 8.10
C LYS A 341 -4.46 -2.58 9.09
N SER A 342 -3.42 -1.91 8.60
CA SER A 342 -2.48 -1.15 9.43
C SER A 342 -3.15 -0.01 10.18
N LEU A 343 -4.04 0.75 9.51
CA LEU A 343 -4.79 1.83 10.14
C LEU A 343 -5.78 1.31 11.17
N ALA A 344 -6.52 0.24 10.86
CA ALA A 344 -7.49 -0.37 11.77
C ALA A 344 -6.80 -0.88 13.06
N LEU A 345 -5.65 -1.55 12.94
CA LEU A 345 -4.86 -1.99 14.09
C LEU A 345 -4.38 -0.82 14.96
N LYS A 346 -4.00 0.31 14.35
CA LYS A 346 -3.61 1.50 15.10
C LYS A 346 -4.80 2.12 15.83
N LEU A 347 -5.92 2.30 15.14
CA LEU A 347 -7.12 2.91 15.72
C LEU A 347 -7.70 2.04 16.85
N ALA A 348 -7.66 0.71 16.71
CA ALA A 348 -8.06 -0.23 17.76
C ALA A 348 -7.24 -0.09 19.05
N ALA A 349 -6.02 0.44 18.97
CA ALA A 349 -5.18 0.69 20.15
C ALA A 349 -5.49 2.03 20.86
N TYR A 350 -6.40 2.87 20.33
CA TYR A 350 -6.80 4.12 20.96
C TYR A 350 -7.92 3.91 22.00
N PRO A 351 -7.75 4.39 23.24
CA PRO A 351 -8.79 4.31 24.26
C PRO A 351 -10.00 5.17 23.84
N GLY A 352 -11.20 4.57 23.81
CA GLY A 352 -12.45 5.22 23.42
C GLY A 352 -12.86 5.05 21.94
N TRP A 353 -12.08 4.32 21.13
CA TRP A 353 -12.46 4.00 19.76
C TRP A 353 -13.40 2.78 19.70
N GLU A 354 -14.69 3.01 19.42
CA GLU A 354 -15.74 1.96 19.35
C GLU A 354 -16.05 1.46 17.93
N GLY A 355 -15.33 1.92 16.89
CA GLY A 355 -15.65 1.68 15.48
C GLY A 355 -14.72 0.75 14.69
N PHE A 356 -15.29 -0.06 13.79
CA PHE A 356 -14.65 -0.87 12.72
C PHE A 356 -13.38 -1.65 13.11
N LEU A 357 -13.54 -2.68 13.95
CA LEU A 357 -12.59 -3.79 13.98
C LEU A 357 -12.71 -4.57 12.66
N PRO A 358 -11.59 -4.99 12.03
CA PRO A 358 -11.66 -5.89 10.89
C PRO A 358 -12.45 -7.15 11.30
N MET A 359 -13.42 -7.56 10.48
CA MET A 359 -14.27 -8.71 10.79
C MET A 359 -13.39 -9.92 11.11
N GLY A 360 -13.43 -10.36 12.37
CA GLY A 360 -12.68 -11.52 12.87
C GLY A 360 -11.52 -11.22 13.83
N SER A 361 -11.14 -9.96 14.11
CA SER A 361 -10.10 -9.69 15.11
C SER A 361 -10.69 -9.58 16.52
N THR A 362 -10.25 -10.44 17.44
CA THR A 362 -10.40 -10.20 18.88
C THR A 362 -9.42 -9.11 19.32
N ARG A 363 -9.84 -8.25 20.26
CA ARG A 363 -8.94 -7.23 20.84
C ARG A 363 -7.72 -7.93 21.45
N PRO A 364 -6.48 -7.52 21.16
CA PRO A 364 -5.35 -7.92 21.98
C PRO A 364 -5.57 -7.33 23.39
N MET A 365 -5.58 -8.20 24.40
CA MET A 365 -5.55 -7.79 25.81
C MET A 365 -4.22 -7.13 26.15
#